data_AF-A0A4Y9MV64-F1
#
_entry.id   AF-A0A4Y9MV64-F1
#
_cell.length_a   1.000
_cell.length_b   1.000
_cell.length_c   1.000
_cell.angle_alpha   90.00
_cell.angle_beta   90.00
_cell.angle_gamma   90.00
#
_symmetry.space_group_name_H-M   'P 1'
#
loop_
_entity.id
_entity.type
_entity.pdbx_description
1 polymer ?
#
loop_
_entity_poly.entity_id
_entity_poly.type
_entity_poly.pdbx_seq_one_letter_code
_entity_poly.pdbx_strand_id
1 'polypeptide(L)'
;MRSRAWRVFGRQRRGAAAARPCEHLVTSNADTRPLTPGHCQGCADLGEHTWAHLRMCLTCGHVGCCDSSPHQHATEHFHRTGHPVMRSVEPGESWRWCYIDLRVG
;
A
#
# COMPACT_ATOMS: atom_id res chain seq x y z
N MET A 1 -3.03 10.92 -63.22
CA MET A 1 -3.95 10.00 -62.52
C MET A 1 -3.57 9.98 -61.04
N ARG A 2 -4.60 10.02 -60.18
CA ARG A 2 -4.58 10.53 -58.80
C ARG A 2 -3.74 9.70 -57.82
N SER A 3 -2.93 10.44 -57.04
CA SER A 3 -2.77 10.35 -55.59
C SER A 3 -2.72 8.94 -54.96
N ARG A 4 -1.51 8.45 -54.66
CA ARG A 4 -1.32 7.31 -53.75
C ARG A 4 -1.23 7.79 -52.31
N ALA A 5 -2.34 7.59 -51.62
CA ALA A 5 -2.50 7.24 -50.21
C ALA A 5 -1.40 7.69 -49.23
N TRP A 6 -1.77 8.66 -48.39
CA TRP A 6 -1.14 8.90 -47.11
C TRP A 6 -1.25 7.63 -46.25
N ARG A 7 -0.11 6.95 -46.01
CA ARG A 7 -0.04 5.94 -44.95
C ARG A 7 -0.01 6.68 -43.61
N VAL A 8 -1.12 6.60 -42.90
CA VAL A 8 -1.28 7.06 -41.53
C VAL A 8 -0.22 6.39 -40.67
N PHE A 9 0.80 7.15 -40.23
CA PHE A 9 1.69 6.73 -39.18
C PHE A 9 0.85 6.41 -37.94
N GLY A 10 0.91 5.15 -37.52
CA GLY A 10 0.16 4.62 -36.39
C GLY A 10 0.39 5.50 -35.16
N ARG A 11 -0.69 6.12 -34.69
CA ARG A 11 -0.73 6.80 -33.40
C ARG A 11 -0.52 5.72 -32.34
N GLN A 12 0.72 5.53 -31.90
CA GLN A 12 1.04 4.66 -30.78
C GLN A 12 0.23 5.15 -29.58
N ARG A 13 -0.81 4.40 -29.19
CA ARG A 13 -1.49 4.65 -27.92
C ARG A 13 -0.47 4.30 -26.85
N ARG A 14 0.18 5.33 -26.28
CA ARG A 14 0.91 5.20 -25.03
C ARG A 14 -0.14 4.73 -24.01
N GLY A 15 -0.18 3.44 -23.73
CA GLY A 15 -0.86 2.94 -22.54
C GLY A 15 -0.30 3.70 -21.36
N ALA A 16 -1.16 4.17 -20.45
CA ALA A 16 -0.73 4.80 -19.22
C ALA A 16 0.22 3.82 -18.52
N ALA A 17 1.51 4.13 -18.50
CA ALA A 17 2.47 3.35 -17.73
C ALA A 17 1.99 3.40 -16.28
N ALA A 18 1.67 2.24 -15.70
CA ALA A 18 1.44 2.15 -14.27
C ALA A 18 2.59 2.88 -13.56
N ALA A 19 2.26 3.82 -12.69
CA ALA A 19 3.27 4.62 -12.00
C ALA A 19 4.26 3.67 -11.34
N ARG A 20 5.55 3.80 -11.65
CA ARG A 20 6.58 2.90 -11.12
C ARG A 20 6.51 2.92 -9.59
N PRO A 21 6.60 1.75 -8.92
CA PRO A 21 6.69 1.72 -7.46
C PRO A 21 7.91 2.51 -7.01
N CYS A 22 7.82 3.19 -5.87
CA CYS A 22 8.97 3.86 -5.27
C CYS A 22 9.98 2.84 -4.72
N GLU A 23 11.18 3.29 -4.42
CA GLU A 23 12.26 2.43 -3.91
C GLU A 23 11.84 1.67 -2.65
N HIS A 24 11.16 2.31 -1.71
CA HIS A 24 10.66 1.69 -0.48
C HIS A 24 9.73 0.49 -0.75
N LEU A 25 8.85 0.60 -1.75
CA LEU A 25 7.95 -0.50 -2.13
C LEU A 25 8.72 -1.65 -2.78
N VAL A 26 9.75 -1.34 -3.57
CA VAL A 26 10.59 -2.34 -4.24
C VAL A 26 11.44 -3.12 -3.24
N THR A 27 11.98 -2.45 -2.22
CA THR A 27 12.86 -3.07 -1.21
C THR A 27 12.11 -3.70 -0.04
N SER A 28 10.80 -3.47 0.09
CA SER A 28 9.98 -4.02 1.17
C SER A 28 9.96 -5.55 1.20
N ASN A 29 10.01 -6.14 2.41
CA ASN A 29 10.00 -7.58 2.60
C ASN A 29 8.55 -8.13 2.65
N ALA A 30 8.14 -8.85 1.61
CA ALA A 30 6.81 -9.46 1.54
C ALA A 30 6.62 -10.65 2.51
N ASP A 31 7.69 -11.31 2.93
CA ASP A 31 7.66 -12.51 3.76
C ASP A 31 7.47 -12.22 5.25
N THR A 32 7.52 -10.95 5.64
CA THR A 32 7.27 -10.50 7.01
C THR A 32 5.91 -11.02 7.50
N ARG A 33 5.92 -11.64 8.67
CA ARG A 33 4.73 -12.22 9.31
C ARG A 33 4.08 -11.22 10.26
N PRO A 34 2.74 -11.22 10.40
CA PRO A 34 2.06 -10.37 11.37
C PRO A 34 2.38 -10.82 12.79
N LEU A 35 2.69 -9.86 13.67
CA LEU A 35 2.84 -10.10 15.11
C LEU A 35 1.49 -10.44 15.77
N THR A 36 0.44 -9.77 15.29
CA THR A 36 -0.92 -9.86 15.82
C THR A 36 -1.90 -10.18 14.69
N PRO A 37 -1.98 -11.45 14.23
CA PRO A 37 -2.84 -11.82 13.11
C PRO A 37 -4.30 -11.47 13.38
N GLY A 38 -4.92 -10.71 12.47
CA GLY A 38 -6.35 -10.37 12.53
C GLY A 38 -6.74 -9.33 13.58
N HIS A 39 -5.80 -8.72 14.31
CA HIS A 39 -6.12 -7.70 15.30
C HIS A 39 -5.12 -6.53 15.31
N CYS A 40 -5.65 -5.33 15.55
CA CYS A 40 -4.82 -4.16 15.79
C CYS A 40 -4.27 -4.20 17.22
N GLN A 41 -2.95 -4.13 17.36
CA GLN A 41 -2.29 -4.19 18.66
C GLN A 41 -2.67 -2.99 19.54
N GLY A 42 -2.61 -1.77 19.01
CA GLY A 42 -2.98 -0.57 19.77
C GLY A 42 -4.46 -0.54 20.21
N CYS A 43 -5.38 -1.02 19.36
CA CYS A 43 -6.78 -1.14 19.77
C CYS A 43 -6.95 -2.17 20.90
N ALA A 44 -6.26 -3.32 20.81
CA ALA A 44 -6.31 -4.33 21.85
C ALA A 44 -5.77 -3.81 23.20
N ASP A 45 -4.72 -2.99 23.18
CA ASP A 45 -4.17 -2.34 24.38
C ASP A 45 -5.16 -1.36 25.04
N LEU A 46 -6.08 -0.78 24.25
CA LEU A 46 -7.19 0.06 24.73
C LEU A 46 -8.44 -0.74 25.11
N GLY A 47 -8.44 -2.06 24.93
CA GLY A 47 -9.63 -2.91 25.12
C GLY A 47 -10.68 -2.73 24.02
N GLU A 48 -10.28 -2.27 22.84
CA GLU A 48 -11.16 -2.03 21.69
C GLU A 48 -10.97 -3.05 20.58
N HIS A 49 -12.07 -3.40 19.91
CA HIS A 49 -12.09 -4.39 18.83
C HIS A 49 -12.82 -3.91 17.57
N THR A 50 -13.03 -2.59 17.44
CA THR A 50 -13.76 -2.00 16.32
C THR A 50 -12.84 -1.10 15.50
N TRP A 51 -12.74 -1.40 14.21
CA TRP A 51 -11.96 -0.66 13.21
C TRP A 51 -12.56 -0.87 11.82
N ALA A 52 -12.12 -0.09 10.83
CA ALA A 52 -12.54 -0.28 9.44
C ALA A 52 -11.76 -1.43 8.79
N HIS A 53 -10.43 -1.28 8.67
CA HIS A 53 -9.54 -2.27 8.06
C HIS A 53 -8.20 -2.31 8.78
N LEU A 54 -7.45 -3.40 8.55
CA LEU A 54 -6.13 -3.61 9.12
C LEU A 54 -5.02 -3.44 8.08
N ARG A 55 -3.88 -2.95 8.55
CA ARG A 55 -2.63 -2.84 7.78
C ARG A 55 -1.49 -3.43 8.59
N MET A 56 -0.54 -4.06 7.89
CA MET A 56 0.65 -4.66 8.51
C MET A 56 1.94 -4.06 7.99
N CYS A 57 2.85 -3.74 8.90
CA CYS A 57 4.18 -3.22 8.57
C CYS A 57 5.06 -4.30 7.94
N LEU A 58 5.62 -4.02 6.76
CA LEU A 58 6.52 -4.96 6.08
C LEU A 58 7.94 -5.01 6.66
N THR A 59 8.30 -4.06 7.52
CA THR A 59 9.61 -4.06 8.20
C THR A 59 9.60 -4.94 9.45
N CYS A 60 8.54 -4.92 10.25
CA CYS A 60 8.52 -5.58 11.58
C CYS A 60 7.28 -6.41 11.89
N GLY A 61 6.26 -6.43 11.02
CA GLY A 61 5.07 -7.25 11.23
C GLY A 61 4.01 -6.65 12.16
N HIS A 62 4.20 -5.44 12.69
CA HIS A 62 3.18 -4.77 13.50
C HIS A 62 1.86 -4.59 12.70
N VAL A 63 0.72 -4.88 13.32
CA VAL A 63 -0.61 -4.71 12.71
C VAL A 63 -1.34 -3.55 13.38
N GLY A 64 -1.73 -2.57 12.57
CA GLY A 64 -2.46 -1.38 12.98
C GLY A 64 -3.77 -1.21 12.21
N CYS A 65 -4.76 -0.56 12.82
CA CYS A 65 -5.96 -0.13 12.12
C CYS A 65 -5.64 1.02 11.14
N CYS A 66 -6.36 1.07 10.03
CA CYS A 66 -6.13 2.02 8.93
C CYS A 66 -6.54 3.47 9.28
N ASP A 67 -6.26 4.40 8.39
CA ASP A 67 -6.51 5.84 8.58
C ASP A 67 -8.01 6.21 8.65
N SER A 68 -8.89 5.33 8.16
CA SER A 68 -10.34 5.48 8.28
C SER A 68 -10.90 4.91 9.60
N SER A 69 -10.04 4.35 10.46
CA SER A 69 -10.41 3.89 11.79
C SER A 69 -10.16 4.99 12.83
N PRO A 70 -10.85 5.02 13.98
CA PRO A 70 -10.77 6.11 14.95
C PRO A 70 -9.34 6.46 15.40
N HIS A 71 -8.50 5.45 15.62
CA HIS A 71 -7.16 5.61 16.21
C HIS A 71 -6.00 5.65 15.20
N GLN A 72 -6.21 5.20 13.97
CA GLN A 72 -5.19 5.27 12.90
C GLN A 72 -3.81 4.67 13.29
N HIS A 73 -3.81 3.57 14.06
CA HIS A 73 -2.59 3.00 14.63
C HIS A 73 -1.52 2.62 13.59
N ALA A 74 -1.90 2.33 12.34
CA ALA A 74 -0.93 2.11 11.27
C ALA A 74 -0.12 3.37 10.93
N THR A 75 -0.74 4.54 10.94
CA THR A 75 -0.06 5.83 10.70
C THR A 75 0.75 6.25 11.92
N GLU A 76 0.20 6.09 13.13
CA GLU A 76 0.96 6.34 14.36
C GLU A 76 2.22 5.47 14.45
N HIS A 77 2.11 4.19 14.10
CA HIS A 77 3.26 3.28 14.01
C HIS A 77 4.33 3.82 13.07
N PHE A 78 3.96 4.32 11.90
CA PHE A 78 4.90 4.95 10.97
C PHE A 78 5.56 6.18 11.62
N HIS A 79 4.81 7.10 12.21
CA HIS A 79 5.38 8.28 12.86
C HIS A 79 6.37 7.94 13.98
N ARG A 80 6.11 6.87 14.73
CA ARG A 80 6.98 6.43 15.83
C ARG A 80 8.25 5.72 15.36
N THR A 81 8.17 4.95 14.27
CA THR A 81 9.24 4.02 13.87
C THR A 81 9.97 4.40 12.58
N GLY A 82 9.37 5.24 11.75
CA GLY A 82 9.84 5.53 10.40
C GLY A 82 9.70 4.37 9.41
N HIS A 83 9.02 3.26 9.76
CA HIS A 83 8.86 2.13 8.85
C HIS A 83 7.97 2.50 7.65
N PRO A 84 8.53 2.55 6.43
CA PRO A 84 7.90 3.31 5.36
C PRO A 84 6.71 2.60 4.72
N VAL A 85 6.66 1.26 4.78
CA VAL A 85 5.70 0.46 4.00
C VAL A 85 4.79 -0.39 4.88
N MET A 86 3.50 -0.24 4.63
CA MET A 86 2.43 -1.09 5.14
C MET A 86 1.74 -1.83 4.00
N ARG A 87 1.32 -3.08 4.22
CA ARG A 87 0.40 -3.79 3.33
C ARG A 87 -1.01 -3.82 3.91
N SER A 88 -2.02 -3.87 3.05
CA SER A 88 -3.34 -4.36 3.48
C SER A 88 -3.23 -5.83 3.89
N VAL A 89 -4.03 -6.22 4.88
CA VAL A 89 -4.21 -7.64 5.26
C VAL A 89 -5.67 -8.08 5.14
N GLU A 90 -6.48 -7.30 4.41
CA GLU A 90 -7.85 -7.67 4.11
C GLU A 90 -7.91 -8.83 3.11
N PRO A 91 -8.93 -9.70 3.19
CA PRO A 91 -9.07 -10.83 2.28
C PRO A 91 -9.09 -10.40 0.80
N GLY A 92 -8.18 -10.97 0.00
CA GLY A 92 -8.09 -10.69 -1.44
C GLY A 92 -7.29 -9.44 -1.81
N GLU A 93 -6.80 -8.68 -0.83
CA GLU A 93 -5.98 -7.51 -1.07
C GLU A 93 -4.48 -7.82 -0.95
N SER A 94 -3.68 -7.21 -1.82
CA SER A 94 -2.20 -7.34 -1.82
C SER A 94 -1.48 -6.02 -2.02
N TRP A 95 -2.23 -4.91 -2.06
CA TRP A 95 -1.67 -3.59 -2.25
C TRP A 95 -0.88 -3.15 -1.02
N ARG A 96 0.13 -2.31 -1.27
CA ARG A 96 1.01 -1.72 -0.27
C ARG A 96 0.97 -0.22 -0.37
N TRP A 97 1.17 0.45 0.75
CA TRP A 97 1.23 1.90 0.87
C TRP A 97 2.59 2.32 1.41
N CYS A 98 3.24 3.25 0.73
CA CYS A 98 4.42 3.94 1.22
C CYS A 98 4.02 5.28 1.84
N TYR A 99 4.32 5.49 3.12
CA TYR A 99 4.06 6.76 3.80
C TYR A 99 5.04 7.88 3.41
N ILE A 100 6.25 7.55 2.95
CA ILE A 100 7.24 8.54 2.52
C ILE A 100 6.86 9.16 1.17
N ASP A 101 6.49 8.31 0.20
CA ASP A 101 6.19 8.74 -1.17
C ASP A 101 4.68 8.92 -1.44
N LEU A 102 3.84 8.65 -0.44
CA LEU A 102 2.37 8.73 -0.51
C LEU A 102 1.80 8.01 -1.74
N ARG A 103 2.22 6.75 -1.94
CA ARG A 103 1.90 5.97 -3.14
C ARG A 103 1.54 4.52 -2.83
N VAL A 104 0.62 3.99 -3.64
CA VAL A 104 0.25 2.58 -3.69
C VAL A 104 1.12 1.78 -4.68
N GLY A 105 1.40 0.51 -4.36
CA GLY A 105 2.02 -0.45 -5.28
C GLY A 105 2.03 -1.88 -4.78
#